data_AF-Q8L0V3-F1
#
_entry.id   AF-Q8L0V3-F1
#
_cell.length_a   1.000
_cell.length_b   1.000
_cell.length_c   1.000
_cell.angle_alpha   90.00
_cell.angle_beta   90.00
_cell.angle_gamma   90.00
#
_symmetry.space_group_name_H-M   'P 1'
#
loop_
_entity.id
_entity.type
_entity.pdbx_description
1 polymer ?
#
loop_
_entity_poly.entity_id
_entity_poly.type
_entity_poly.pdbx_seq_one_letter_code
_entity_poly.pdbx_strand_id
1 'polypeptide(L)'
;MNRLVIVGHPSSNYQIVEELLHQRGMNSLCPSKRDNLSPQDITQTLRKAYQSPDIYTVTDSADFEPLHVSTVWNGIALDLMLSNLNQKLCGWSDPNAIHTLEYWKSVDENITFILIYDHPKSILTNYFSDQNISSNYTSEHLIKNWLAYNTALLHFFLNNRGRCLLVSSEQVKRNAEDCIQQLQHKLKLKFGLSFSNTINHSLEQSVNDFKTAEASITLEKEHQEIMSLSGIDIGTGDIIFKQSETEEYLIFNVLNDYPDCKELYFELQSNANTPLRVLEKENYKPSFIWETFIKQRQITLDIVNGLYQSSKKIILDNELHTSKQLNAYQAILKELSDSKEELIQYDLIIKNKTIQVQELECAIENFESLLKKEQNKNELQQQRLEKLSCEKELLLNQLHLVQQKLEQYFIDNQRLEKKQLPELYGAAERITQDIGYRLGAVMVSRSKTFLGLISIPFALISEWRTWKKKYDSEYQVSLPSIFLYADKHEAERVKKHLSYQLGKLIINQNHFPLGLISLPFSIYRTIRQFKRTKNNSQVGVKYCGK
;
A
#
# COMPACT_ATOMS: atom_id res chain seq x y z
N MET A 1 16.69 -16.92 83.76
CA MET A 1 16.63 -16.88 82.28
C MET A 1 17.43 -15.68 81.90
N ASN A 2 18.42 -15.83 81.03
CA ASN A 2 19.43 -14.79 80.92
C ASN A 2 19.23 -14.04 79.61
N ARG A 3 18.97 -12.73 79.74
CA ARG A 3 18.61 -11.85 78.64
C ARG A 3 19.70 -10.82 78.45
N LEU A 4 20.13 -10.63 77.20
CA LEU A 4 21.15 -9.67 76.84
C LEU A 4 20.51 -8.52 76.05
N VAL A 5 20.76 -7.29 76.48
CA VAL A 5 20.38 -6.09 75.72
C VAL A 5 21.67 -5.41 75.28
N ILE A 6 21.86 -5.33 73.97
CA ILE A 6 23.06 -4.77 73.37
C ILE A 6 22.75 -3.34 72.92
N VAL A 7 23.45 -2.36 73.48
CA VAL A 7 23.22 -0.94 73.20
C VAL A 7 24.54 -0.26 72.90
N GLY A 8 24.62 0.41 71.75
CA GLY A 8 25.79 1.17 71.36
C GLY A 8 25.39 2.25 70.37
N HIS A 9 26.22 3.28 70.25
CA HIS A 9 25.97 4.36 69.28
C HIS A 9 25.80 3.77 67.87
N PRO A 10 24.97 4.33 66.98
CA PRO A 10 24.81 3.77 65.63
C PRO A 10 26.13 3.60 64.86
N SER A 11 27.13 4.46 65.10
CA SER A 11 28.48 4.35 64.51
C SER A 11 29.41 3.36 65.23
N SER A 12 29.00 2.76 66.35
CA SER A 12 29.87 1.92 67.20
C SER A 12 30.09 0.51 66.65
N ASN A 13 29.43 0.14 65.54
CA ASN A 13 29.48 -1.20 64.96
C ASN A 13 29.04 -2.30 65.95
N TYR A 14 28.01 -2.00 66.76
CA TYR A 14 27.47 -2.90 67.77
C TYR A 14 26.96 -4.23 67.21
N GLN A 15 26.57 -4.26 65.93
CA GLN A 15 26.07 -5.44 65.23
C GLN A 15 27.10 -6.57 65.22
N ILE A 16 28.40 -6.25 65.10
CA ILE A 16 29.49 -7.23 65.10
C ILE A 16 29.50 -8.03 66.41
N VAL A 17 29.21 -7.35 67.53
CA VAL A 17 29.15 -8.00 68.84
C VAL A 17 27.90 -8.87 68.96
N GLU A 18 26.75 -8.40 68.45
CA GLU A 18 25.51 -9.19 68.41
C GLU A 18 25.67 -10.49 67.61
N GLU A 19 26.23 -10.40 66.41
CA GLU A 19 26.43 -11.54 65.51
C GLU A 19 27.40 -12.56 66.10
N LEU A 20 28.49 -12.08 66.69
CA LEU A 20 29.45 -12.91 67.39
C LEU A 20 28.83 -13.62 68.60
N LEU A 21 27.91 -12.97 69.33
CA LEU A 21 27.17 -13.63 70.41
C LEU A 21 26.17 -14.68 69.86
N HIS A 22 25.54 -14.42 68.71
CA HIS A 22 24.69 -15.41 68.03
C HIS A 22 25.49 -16.66 67.62
N GLN A 23 26.69 -16.50 67.07
CA GLN A 23 27.58 -17.62 66.72
C GLN A 23 27.98 -18.48 67.93
N ARG A 24 27.92 -17.91 69.14
CA ARG A 24 28.20 -18.58 70.43
C ARG A 24 26.96 -19.09 71.17
N GLY A 25 25.81 -19.12 70.50
CA GLY A 25 24.59 -19.74 71.01
C GLY A 25 23.61 -18.78 71.70
N MET A 26 23.76 -17.46 71.53
CA MET A 26 22.68 -16.52 71.85
C MET A 26 21.57 -16.64 70.82
N ASN A 27 20.31 -16.80 71.26
CA ASN A 27 19.15 -16.79 70.36
C ASN A 27 18.59 -15.38 70.20
N SER A 28 17.99 -15.07 69.05
CA SER A 28 17.19 -13.86 68.89
C SER A 28 15.85 -13.99 69.63
N LEU A 29 15.30 -12.89 70.12
CA LEU A 29 13.98 -12.91 70.76
C LEU A 29 12.89 -13.17 69.71
N CYS A 30 12.00 -14.10 70.04
CA CYS A 30 10.71 -14.21 69.38
C CYS A 30 9.84 -12.99 69.74
N PRO A 31 9.03 -12.45 68.80
CA PRO A 31 8.11 -11.35 69.07
C PRO A 31 7.10 -11.66 70.20
N SER A 32 6.41 -10.62 70.67
CA SER A 32 5.29 -10.76 71.62
C SER A 32 4.17 -11.64 71.04
N LYS A 33 3.47 -12.42 71.87
CA LYS A 33 2.43 -13.35 71.36
C LYS A 33 1.18 -12.63 70.90
N ARG A 34 0.81 -11.56 71.59
CA ARG A 34 -0.46 -10.85 71.37
C ARG A 34 -0.41 -9.96 70.14
N ASP A 35 0.64 -9.16 70.04
CA ASP A 35 0.74 -8.06 69.07
C ASP A 35 1.86 -8.28 68.03
N ASN A 36 2.61 -9.40 68.15
CA ASN A 36 3.73 -9.76 67.27
C ASN A 36 4.80 -8.65 67.17
N LEU A 37 5.06 -7.96 68.28
CA LEU A 37 6.02 -6.85 68.35
C LEU A 37 7.40 -7.36 68.74
N SER A 38 8.42 -6.94 67.99
CA SER A 38 9.83 -7.13 68.36
C SER A 38 10.26 -6.14 69.46
N PRO A 39 11.40 -6.38 70.12
CA PRO A 39 11.96 -5.41 71.07
C PRO A 39 12.18 -4.02 70.44
N GLN A 40 12.64 -3.97 69.19
CA GLN A 40 12.85 -2.73 68.45
C GLN A 40 11.53 -2.01 68.16
N ASP A 41 10.47 -2.75 67.81
CA ASP A 41 9.13 -2.17 67.61
C ASP A 41 8.58 -1.57 68.92
N ILE A 42 8.84 -2.23 70.05
CA ILE A 42 8.46 -1.73 71.38
C ILE A 42 9.21 -0.43 71.67
N THR A 43 10.54 -0.39 71.47
CA THR A 43 11.32 0.84 71.64
C THR A 43 10.79 1.96 70.74
N GLN A 44 10.51 1.67 69.47
CA GLN A 44 10.00 2.67 68.53
C GLN A 44 8.62 3.16 68.93
N THR A 45 7.75 2.28 69.43
CA THR A 45 6.41 2.64 69.91
C THR A 45 6.49 3.52 71.15
N LEU A 46 7.37 3.19 72.09
CA LEU A 46 7.64 4.02 73.27
C LEU A 46 8.20 5.39 72.86
N ARG A 47 9.19 5.44 71.97
CA ARG A 47 9.75 6.70 71.48
C ARG A 47 8.67 7.59 70.84
N LYS A 48 7.76 7.02 70.03
CA LYS A 48 6.64 7.76 69.43
C LYS A 48 5.63 8.24 70.48
N ALA A 49 5.29 7.40 71.47
CA ALA A 49 4.32 7.74 72.50
C ALA A 49 4.80 8.86 73.43
N TYR A 50 6.10 8.87 73.77
CA TYR A 50 6.70 9.87 74.65
C TYR A 50 7.42 11.01 73.88
N GLN A 51 7.27 11.08 72.56
CA GLN A 51 7.85 12.11 71.69
C GLN A 51 9.38 12.29 71.86
N SER A 52 10.10 11.17 72.02
CA SER A 52 11.55 11.18 72.15
C SER A 52 12.21 11.64 70.84
N PRO A 53 13.20 12.55 70.90
CA PRO A 53 13.91 13.05 69.71
C PRO A 53 14.59 11.91 68.95
N ASP A 54 14.98 12.18 67.71
CA ASP A 54 15.73 11.19 66.94
C ASP A 54 17.19 11.08 67.36
N ILE A 55 17.72 9.86 67.31
CA ILE A 55 19.01 9.54 67.92
C ILE A 55 20.13 10.41 67.36
N TYR A 56 20.06 10.73 66.07
CA TYR A 56 21.03 11.58 65.38
C TYR A 56 20.80 13.07 65.61
N THR A 57 19.61 13.50 66.05
CA THR A 57 19.31 14.93 66.27
C THR A 57 19.81 15.44 67.61
N VAL A 58 20.02 14.55 68.58
CA VAL A 58 20.44 14.89 69.93
C VAL A 58 21.92 15.28 69.96
N THR A 59 22.26 16.38 70.63
CA THR A 59 23.67 16.81 70.80
C THR A 59 24.02 17.16 72.24
N ASP A 60 23.05 17.22 73.14
CA ASP A 60 23.26 17.35 74.58
C ASP A 60 22.96 16.01 75.28
N SER A 61 23.79 15.66 76.25
CA SER A 61 23.58 14.49 77.10
C SER A 61 22.25 14.51 77.85
N ALA A 62 21.71 15.69 78.17
CA ALA A 62 20.44 15.84 78.89
C ALA A 62 19.24 15.34 78.07
N ASP A 63 19.30 15.43 76.74
CA ASP A 63 18.22 14.98 75.86
C ASP A 63 18.17 13.43 75.73
N PHE A 64 19.21 12.73 76.22
CA PHE A 64 19.22 11.26 76.38
C PHE A 64 18.63 10.80 77.72
N GLU A 65 17.91 11.66 78.44
CA GLU A 65 17.25 11.30 79.68
C GLU A 65 16.38 10.02 79.55
N PRO A 66 16.42 9.11 80.54
CA PRO A 66 15.62 7.89 80.51
C PRO A 66 14.12 8.21 80.46
N LEU A 67 13.40 7.54 79.58
CA LEU A 67 11.95 7.67 79.48
C LEU A 67 11.29 7.12 80.75
N HIS A 68 10.46 7.96 81.40
CA HIS A 68 9.59 7.55 82.50
C HIS A 68 8.36 6.80 81.98
N VAL A 69 8.59 5.56 81.53
CA VAL A 69 7.54 4.72 80.96
C VAL A 69 6.53 4.31 82.03
N SER A 70 5.25 4.63 81.80
CA SER A 70 4.15 4.25 82.68
C SER A 70 3.87 2.75 82.68
N THR A 71 3.26 2.25 83.76
CA THR A 71 2.98 0.83 83.99
C THR A 71 2.07 0.18 82.93
N VAL A 72 1.35 0.98 82.13
CA VAL A 72 0.49 0.50 81.04
C VAL A 72 1.30 -0.29 79.99
N TRP A 73 2.57 0.08 79.78
CA TRP A 73 3.44 -0.56 78.80
C TRP A 73 4.05 -1.88 79.28
N ASN A 74 4.03 -2.14 80.59
CA ASN A 74 4.60 -3.36 81.18
C ASN A 74 3.94 -4.62 80.62
N GLY A 75 2.65 -4.56 80.25
CA GLY A 75 1.95 -5.70 79.66
C GLY A 75 2.60 -6.19 78.37
N ILE A 76 3.07 -5.28 77.52
CA ILE A 76 3.72 -5.62 76.24
C ILE A 76 5.11 -6.22 76.48
N ALA A 77 5.89 -5.62 77.39
CA ALA A 77 7.20 -6.15 77.73
C ALA A 77 7.11 -7.52 78.42
N LEU A 78 6.14 -7.70 79.34
CA LEU A 78 5.90 -8.99 79.97
C LEU A 78 5.44 -10.06 78.97
N ASP A 79 4.60 -9.72 77.99
CA ASP A 79 4.21 -10.66 76.94
C ASP A 79 5.41 -11.12 76.09
N LEU A 80 6.30 -10.18 75.73
CA LEU A 80 7.58 -10.50 75.08
C LEU A 80 8.46 -11.42 75.96
N MET A 81 8.49 -11.16 77.27
CA MET A 81 9.22 -12.03 78.20
C MET A 81 8.60 -13.43 78.29
N LEU A 82 7.27 -13.53 78.27
CA LEU A 82 6.54 -14.79 78.30
C LEU A 82 6.70 -15.61 77.01
N SER A 83 6.84 -14.95 75.85
CA SER A 83 7.09 -15.64 74.58
C SER A 83 8.46 -16.32 74.52
N ASN A 84 9.44 -15.81 75.28
CA ASN A 84 10.82 -16.27 75.25
C ASN A 84 11.25 -17.09 76.49
N LEU A 85 10.31 -17.58 77.31
CA LEU A 85 10.63 -18.31 78.55
C LEU A 85 11.49 -19.57 78.34
N ASN A 86 11.31 -20.27 77.21
CA ASN A 86 12.00 -21.53 76.95
C ASN A 86 13.44 -21.33 76.45
N GLN A 87 13.84 -20.09 76.13
CA GLN A 87 15.18 -19.79 75.64
C GLN A 87 16.15 -19.63 76.81
N LYS A 88 17.24 -20.41 76.82
CA LYS A 88 18.25 -20.36 77.89
C LYS A 88 19.04 -19.05 77.90
N LEU A 89 19.41 -18.59 76.71
CA LEU A 89 20.12 -17.34 76.45
C LEU A 89 19.51 -16.69 75.21
N CYS A 90 19.03 -15.47 75.37
CA CYS A 90 18.54 -14.68 74.25
C CYS A 90 18.89 -13.21 74.42
N GLY A 91 18.91 -12.48 73.30
CA GLY A 91 19.19 -11.06 73.31
C GLY A 91 18.81 -10.37 72.02
N TRP A 92 18.86 -9.04 72.07
CA TRP A 92 18.66 -8.17 70.93
C TRP A 92 19.60 -6.98 71.02
N SER A 93 19.91 -6.37 69.88
CA SER A 93 20.54 -5.07 69.80
C SER A 93 19.57 -3.97 69.38
N ASP A 94 19.71 -2.80 69.98
CA ASP A 94 18.97 -1.59 69.60
C ASP A 94 19.68 -0.32 70.11
N PRO A 95 20.22 0.55 69.24
CA PRO A 95 20.78 1.85 69.64
C PRO A 95 19.76 2.74 70.33
N ASN A 96 18.50 2.69 69.89
CA ASN A 96 17.44 3.52 70.44
C ASN A 96 17.05 3.10 71.85
N ALA A 97 17.49 1.92 72.29
CA ALA A 97 17.23 1.44 73.63
C ALA A 97 17.91 2.31 74.69
N ILE A 98 18.86 3.19 74.34
CA ILE A 98 19.48 4.18 75.26
C ILE A 98 18.43 4.93 76.10
N HIS A 99 17.32 5.35 75.48
CA HIS A 99 16.21 6.06 76.13
C HIS A 99 15.35 5.16 77.02
N THR A 100 15.41 3.84 76.83
CA THR A 100 14.56 2.85 77.52
C THR A 100 15.35 1.94 78.46
N LEU A 101 16.64 2.19 78.67
CA LEU A 101 17.51 1.36 79.49
C LEU A 101 16.98 1.20 80.93
N GLU A 102 16.53 2.29 81.56
CA GLU A 102 15.97 2.25 82.91
C GLU A 102 14.64 1.48 82.96
N TYR A 103 13.82 1.61 81.91
CA TYR A 103 12.59 0.83 81.76
C TYR A 103 12.89 -0.66 81.71
N TRP A 104 13.75 -1.12 80.79
CA TRP A 104 14.10 -2.53 80.67
C TRP A 104 14.75 -3.07 81.95
N LYS A 105 15.56 -2.26 82.64
CA LYS A 105 16.13 -2.62 83.93
C LYS A 105 15.06 -2.90 84.99
N SER A 106 13.96 -2.14 84.98
CA SER A 106 12.83 -2.30 85.91
C SER A 106 11.91 -3.48 85.58
N VAL A 107 11.85 -3.91 84.32
CA VAL A 107 10.96 -4.99 83.86
C VAL A 107 11.41 -6.36 84.36
N ASP A 108 12.72 -6.64 84.35
CA ASP A 108 13.27 -7.94 84.76
C ASP A 108 14.67 -7.76 85.35
N GLU A 109 14.91 -8.32 86.54
CA GLU A 109 16.19 -8.28 87.25
C GLU A 109 17.29 -9.10 86.54
N ASN A 110 16.92 -10.08 85.71
CA ASN A 110 17.86 -10.99 85.03
C ASN A 110 18.36 -10.45 83.68
N ILE A 111 17.96 -9.24 83.28
CA ILE A 111 18.51 -8.59 82.08
C ILE A 111 19.93 -8.08 82.40
N THR A 112 20.87 -8.46 81.55
CA THR A 112 22.24 -7.96 81.52
C THR A 112 22.42 -7.05 80.31
N PHE A 113 23.03 -5.89 80.51
CA PHE A 113 23.25 -4.90 79.46
C PHE A 113 24.70 -5.00 78.95
N ILE A 114 24.86 -5.09 77.63
CA ILE A 114 26.14 -5.02 76.95
C ILE A 114 26.20 -3.68 76.25
N LEU A 115 26.98 -2.77 76.81
CA LEU A 115 27.13 -1.41 76.34
C LEU A 115 28.37 -1.32 75.46
N ILE A 116 28.18 -0.89 74.22
CA ILE A 116 29.23 -0.91 73.19
C ILE A 116 29.63 0.51 72.87
N TYR A 117 30.94 0.74 72.91
CA TYR A 117 31.56 1.98 72.45
C TYR A 117 32.63 1.68 71.41
N ASP A 118 32.92 2.67 70.57
CA ASP A 118 33.96 2.63 69.55
C ASP A 118 34.73 3.96 69.60
N HIS A 119 35.89 4.04 68.95
CA HIS A 119 36.65 5.27 68.85
C HIS A 119 35.83 6.35 68.10
N PRO A 120 35.85 7.63 68.50
CA PRO A 120 35.08 8.69 67.85
C PRO A 120 35.39 8.85 66.34
N LYS A 121 36.55 8.38 65.90
CA LYS A 121 36.89 8.31 64.46
C LYS A 121 35.86 7.54 63.62
N SER A 122 35.24 6.52 64.19
CA SER A 122 34.21 5.69 63.52
C SER A 122 33.05 6.50 62.95
N ILE A 123 32.68 7.60 63.62
CA ILE A 123 31.58 8.48 63.18
C ILE A 123 31.96 9.16 61.86
N LEU A 124 33.17 9.68 61.78
CA LEU A 124 33.68 10.42 60.63
C LEU A 124 34.05 9.49 59.48
N THR A 125 34.51 8.28 59.76
CA THR A 125 34.70 7.25 58.74
C THR A 125 33.36 6.86 58.12
N ASN A 126 32.34 6.60 58.93
CA ASN A 126 31.01 6.23 58.44
C ASN A 126 30.28 7.40 57.74
N TYR A 127 30.60 8.65 58.11
CA TYR A 127 30.06 9.85 57.49
C TYR A 127 30.29 9.90 55.96
N PHE A 128 31.47 9.45 55.51
CA PHE A 128 31.78 9.40 54.08
C PHE A 128 31.07 8.27 53.35
N SER A 129 30.73 7.18 54.04
CA SER A 129 30.09 6.02 53.45
C SER A 129 28.57 6.14 53.31
N ASP A 130 27.90 6.93 54.17
CA ASP A 130 26.43 7.07 54.17
C ASP A 130 25.98 8.46 53.66
N GLN A 131 25.46 8.49 52.43
CA GLN A 131 24.99 9.72 51.76
C GLN A 131 23.79 10.37 52.48
N ASN A 132 22.99 9.61 53.21
CA ASN A 132 21.85 10.16 53.96
C ASN A 132 22.30 10.89 55.23
N ILE A 133 23.40 10.46 55.85
CA ILE A 133 23.93 11.10 57.06
C ILE A 133 24.67 12.38 56.68
N SER A 134 25.50 12.32 55.63
CA SER A 134 26.31 13.47 55.17
C SER A 134 25.51 14.64 54.60
N SER A 135 24.30 14.39 54.10
CA SER A 135 23.41 15.44 53.60
C SER A 135 22.63 16.15 54.72
N ASN A 136 22.37 15.48 55.84
CA ASN A 136 21.48 15.98 56.89
C ASN A 136 22.20 16.56 58.11
N TYR A 137 23.44 16.14 58.38
CA TYR A 137 24.17 16.54 59.59
C TYR A 137 25.59 16.99 59.27
N THR A 138 26.10 17.97 60.03
CA THR A 138 27.51 18.39 59.93
C THR A 138 28.42 17.47 60.73
N SER A 139 29.72 17.47 60.42
CA SER A 139 30.72 16.71 61.21
C SER A 139 30.73 17.14 62.68
N GLU A 140 30.63 18.43 62.98
CA GLU A 140 30.52 18.96 64.34
C GLU A 140 29.29 18.40 65.06
N HIS A 141 28.12 18.39 64.39
CA HIS A 141 26.88 17.86 64.95
C HIS A 141 27.03 16.39 65.33
N LEU A 142 27.64 15.57 64.47
CA LEU A 142 27.84 14.14 64.71
C LEU A 142 28.85 13.85 65.82
N ILE A 143 29.90 14.68 65.93
CA ILE A 143 30.85 14.58 67.04
C ILE A 143 30.15 14.90 68.38
N LYS A 144 29.35 15.97 68.43
CA LYS A 144 28.55 16.31 69.63
C LYS A 144 27.52 15.24 69.95
N ASN A 145 26.86 14.68 68.95
CA ASN A 145 25.92 13.58 69.11
C ASN A 145 26.59 12.34 69.73
N TRP A 146 27.76 11.94 69.22
CA TRP A 146 28.52 10.85 69.81
C TRP A 146 28.94 11.13 71.25
N LEU A 147 29.37 12.35 71.55
CA LEU A 147 29.71 12.77 72.91
C LEU A 147 28.49 12.63 73.83
N ALA A 148 27.33 13.21 73.46
CA ALA A 148 26.10 13.14 74.22
C ALA A 148 25.64 11.68 74.46
N TYR A 149 25.63 10.87 73.41
CA TYR A 149 25.20 9.48 73.48
C TYR A 149 26.09 8.66 74.40
N ASN A 150 27.41 8.74 74.21
CA ASN A 150 28.34 7.95 75.00
C ASN A 150 28.47 8.45 76.45
N THR A 151 28.21 9.74 76.70
CA THR A 151 28.08 10.28 78.06
C THR A 151 26.88 9.65 78.77
N ALA A 152 25.71 9.59 78.12
CA ALA A 152 24.53 8.94 78.68
C ALA A 152 24.74 7.43 78.90
N LEU A 153 25.40 6.75 77.95
CA LEU A 153 25.74 5.34 78.03
C LEU A 153 26.70 5.05 79.20
N LEU A 154 27.73 5.87 79.37
CA LEU A 154 28.67 5.76 80.49
C LEU A 154 27.99 6.04 81.83
N HIS A 155 27.13 7.06 81.90
CA HIS A 155 26.36 7.37 83.11
C HIS A 155 25.48 6.19 83.53
N PHE A 156 24.76 5.57 82.58
CA PHE A 156 23.98 4.36 82.86
C PHE A 156 24.87 3.20 83.33
N PHE A 157 26.03 2.99 82.71
CA PHE A 157 26.99 1.97 83.13
C PHE A 157 27.46 2.16 84.58
N LEU A 158 27.88 3.37 84.93
CA LEU A 158 28.40 3.70 86.25
C LEU A 158 27.35 3.47 87.35
N ASN A 159 26.09 3.81 87.08
CA ASN A 159 24.98 3.60 88.01
C ASN A 159 24.53 2.12 88.11
N ASN A 160 24.89 1.28 87.14
CA ASN A 160 24.39 -0.10 87.01
C ASN A 160 25.49 -1.14 86.78
N ARG A 161 26.70 -0.93 87.31
CA ARG A 161 27.88 -1.81 87.16
C ARG A 161 27.63 -3.29 87.51
N GLY A 162 26.65 -3.55 88.37
CA GLY A 162 26.23 -4.89 88.77
C GLY A 162 25.61 -5.69 87.62
N ARG A 163 24.95 -5.04 86.65
CA ARG A 163 24.20 -5.66 85.54
C ARG A 163 24.67 -5.26 84.15
N CYS A 164 25.77 -4.49 84.07
CA CYS A 164 26.29 -3.98 82.81
C CYS A 164 27.71 -4.49 82.51
N LEU A 165 28.03 -4.61 81.23
CA LEU A 165 29.37 -4.80 80.70
C LEU A 165 29.64 -3.73 79.64
N LEU A 166 30.76 -3.05 79.73
CA LEU A 166 31.22 -2.05 78.78
C LEU A 166 32.30 -2.64 77.86
N VAL A 167 32.07 -2.62 76.55
CA VAL A 167 32.83 -3.36 75.55
C VAL A 167 33.27 -2.45 74.42
N SER A 168 34.56 -2.49 74.06
CA SER A 168 35.08 -1.84 72.86
C SER A 168 34.81 -2.70 71.63
N SER A 169 34.08 -2.18 70.65
CA SER A 169 33.88 -2.88 69.38
C SER A 169 35.18 -3.02 68.59
N GLU A 170 36.10 -2.05 68.67
CA GLU A 170 37.42 -2.12 68.05
C GLU A 170 38.25 -3.31 68.60
N GLN A 171 38.19 -3.56 69.90
CA GLN A 171 38.85 -4.72 70.52
C GLN A 171 38.20 -6.04 70.06
N VAL A 172 36.88 -6.07 69.90
CA VAL A 172 36.15 -7.25 69.40
C VAL A 172 36.56 -7.57 67.97
N LYS A 173 36.63 -6.55 67.09
CA LYS A 173 37.08 -6.71 65.69
C LYS A 173 38.49 -7.29 65.60
N ARG A 174 39.40 -6.85 66.48
CA ARG A 174 40.81 -7.28 66.45
C ARG A 174 41.04 -8.66 67.05
N ASN A 175 40.37 -8.98 68.16
CA ASN A 175 40.59 -10.23 68.88
C ASN A 175 39.28 -10.72 69.50
N ALA A 176 38.42 -11.24 68.62
CA ALA A 176 37.11 -11.76 68.97
C ALA A 176 37.19 -12.86 70.05
N GLU A 177 38.13 -13.81 69.91
CA GLU A 177 38.27 -14.95 70.82
C GLU A 177 38.60 -14.54 72.25
N ASP A 178 39.61 -13.67 72.45
CA ASP A 178 39.98 -13.19 73.79
C ASP A 178 38.85 -12.34 74.40
N CYS A 179 38.19 -11.51 73.59
CA CYS A 179 37.06 -10.72 74.04
C CYS A 179 35.88 -11.60 74.50
N ILE A 180 35.52 -12.63 73.72
CA ILE A 180 34.46 -13.58 74.07
C ILE A 180 34.84 -14.35 75.32
N GLN A 181 36.07 -14.82 75.46
CA GLN A 181 36.48 -15.56 76.66
C GLN A 181 36.39 -14.68 77.91
N GLN A 182 36.80 -13.41 77.81
CA GLN A 182 36.66 -12.45 78.90
C GLN A 182 35.20 -12.12 79.19
N LEU A 183 34.37 -11.95 78.17
CA LEU A 183 32.93 -11.73 78.30
C LEU A 183 32.25 -12.96 78.92
N GLN A 184 32.50 -14.17 78.42
CA GLN A 184 31.99 -15.42 78.93
C GLN A 184 32.42 -15.65 80.37
N HIS A 185 33.69 -15.41 80.71
CA HIS A 185 34.17 -15.55 82.08
C HIS A 185 33.48 -14.54 83.00
N LYS A 186 33.35 -13.28 82.59
CA LYS A 186 32.64 -12.25 83.36
C LYS A 186 31.14 -12.55 83.47
N LEU A 187 30.52 -13.04 82.41
CA LEU A 187 29.11 -13.43 82.39
C LEU A 187 28.87 -14.68 83.25
N LYS A 188 29.78 -15.64 83.25
CA LYS A 188 29.72 -16.84 84.09
C LYS A 188 29.94 -16.52 85.57
N LEU A 189 30.97 -15.73 85.88
CA LEU A 189 31.30 -15.34 87.25
C LEU A 189 30.26 -14.42 87.87
N LYS A 190 29.74 -13.44 87.12
CA LYS A 190 28.78 -12.47 87.65
C LYS A 190 27.32 -12.94 87.55
N PHE A 191 26.98 -13.73 86.53
CA PHE A 191 25.58 -14.01 86.17
C PHE A 191 25.28 -15.49 85.88
N GLY A 192 26.23 -16.41 86.08
CA GLY A 192 26.03 -17.85 85.86
C GLY A 192 25.81 -18.25 84.38
N LEU A 193 26.16 -17.38 83.44
CA LEU A 193 25.99 -17.57 82.00
C LEU A 193 27.09 -18.42 81.38
N SER A 194 26.74 -19.42 80.56
CA SER A 194 27.71 -20.18 79.76
C SER A 194 27.26 -20.24 78.30
N PHE A 195 28.18 -19.93 77.39
CA PHE A 195 28.02 -20.09 75.95
C PHE A 195 28.43 -21.50 75.52
N SER A 196 28.09 -21.89 74.28
CA SER A 196 28.65 -23.10 73.67
C SER A 196 30.12 -22.84 73.30
N ASN A 197 31.01 -23.78 73.66
CA ASN A 197 32.40 -23.74 73.23
C ASN A 197 32.54 -24.14 71.75
N THR A 198 31.52 -24.78 71.18
CA THR A 198 31.40 -25.10 69.77
C THR A 198 30.85 -23.89 69.03
N ILE A 199 31.60 -23.40 68.05
CA ILE A 199 31.12 -22.44 67.04
C ILE A 199 30.05 -23.18 66.22
N ASN A 200 28.88 -22.56 66.06
CA ASN A 200 27.89 -23.06 65.11
C ASN A 200 28.46 -22.88 63.68
N HIS A 201 29.10 -23.93 63.15
CA HIS A 201 29.70 -23.98 61.80
C HIS A 201 28.74 -23.62 60.65
N SER A 202 27.43 -23.54 60.90
CA SER A 202 26.44 -23.09 59.91
C SER A 202 26.51 -21.60 59.58
N LEU A 203 27.33 -20.81 60.29
CA LEU A 203 27.51 -19.36 60.08
C LEU A 203 28.96 -18.97 59.74
N GLU A 204 29.85 -19.94 59.46
CA GLU A 204 31.27 -19.65 59.22
C GLU A 204 31.60 -18.90 57.93
N GLN A 205 30.63 -18.70 57.04
CA GLN A 205 30.81 -17.76 55.92
C GLN A 205 30.60 -16.28 56.36
N SER A 206 29.99 -16.01 57.51
CA SER A 206 29.50 -14.67 57.83
C SER A 206 30.45 -13.76 58.60
N VAL A 207 31.62 -14.22 59.05
CA VAL A 207 32.58 -13.33 59.77
C VAL A 207 33.38 -12.45 58.80
N ASN A 208 33.61 -12.94 57.58
CA ASN A 208 34.08 -12.11 56.46
C ASN A 208 32.91 -11.48 55.68
N ASP A 209 31.72 -12.06 55.76
CA ASP A 209 30.53 -11.59 55.06
C ASP A 209 29.50 -10.93 56.00
N PHE A 210 29.87 -9.85 56.69
CA PHE A 210 28.87 -9.01 57.36
C PHE A 210 28.38 -7.94 56.43
N LYS A 211 27.06 -7.69 56.37
CA LYS A 211 26.21 -6.76 55.57
C LYS A 211 26.82 -5.49 54.94
N THR A 212 28.01 -5.08 55.34
CA THR A 212 29.00 -4.57 54.40
C THR A 212 29.26 -5.52 53.21
N ALA A 213 29.06 -6.84 53.24
CA ALA A 213 29.43 -7.71 52.13
C ALA A 213 28.56 -7.50 50.88
N GLU A 214 27.25 -7.32 50.96
CA GLU A 214 26.50 -6.99 49.74
C GLU A 214 26.84 -5.58 49.24
N ALA A 215 26.99 -4.58 50.10
CA ALA A 215 27.35 -3.21 49.69
C ALA A 215 28.82 -3.07 49.26
N SER A 216 29.75 -3.72 49.94
CA SER A 216 31.21 -3.72 49.77
C SER A 216 31.66 -4.72 48.72
N ILE A 217 31.03 -5.89 48.54
CA ILE A 217 31.26 -6.74 47.35
C ILE A 217 30.71 -6.05 46.11
N THR A 218 29.60 -5.31 46.23
CA THR A 218 29.08 -4.48 45.12
C THR A 218 29.99 -3.29 44.86
N LEU A 219 30.43 -2.54 45.87
CA LEU A 219 31.42 -1.46 45.72
C LEU A 219 32.76 -1.99 45.20
N GLU A 220 33.26 -3.14 45.66
CA GLU A 220 34.51 -3.72 45.17
C GLU A 220 34.38 -4.19 43.72
N LYS A 221 33.24 -4.78 43.33
CA LYS A 221 32.95 -5.11 41.93
C LYS A 221 32.81 -3.86 41.07
N GLU A 222 32.10 -2.85 41.55
CA GLU A 222 31.95 -1.55 40.88
C GLU A 222 33.30 -0.84 40.74
N HIS A 223 34.15 -0.86 41.78
CA HIS A 223 35.50 -0.33 41.72
C HIS A 223 36.34 -1.10 40.71
N GLN A 224 36.29 -2.43 40.69
CA GLN A 224 36.99 -3.24 39.69
C GLN A 224 36.49 -2.95 38.27
N GLU A 225 35.18 -2.77 38.08
CA GLU A 225 34.59 -2.43 36.79
C GLU A 225 35.03 -1.02 36.33
N ILE A 226 35.00 -0.03 37.22
CA ILE A 226 35.49 1.34 36.97
C ILE A 226 36.98 1.31 36.58
N MET A 227 37.80 0.50 37.26
CA MET A 227 39.21 0.34 36.92
C MET A 227 39.38 -0.28 35.54
N SER A 228 38.60 -1.33 35.23
CA SER A 228 38.62 -1.98 33.92
C SER A 228 38.22 -1.04 32.78
N LEU A 229 37.22 -0.18 33.00
CA LEU A 229 36.71 0.78 32.01
C LEU A 229 37.63 1.99 31.83
N SER A 230 38.34 2.40 32.88
CA SER A 230 39.33 3.49 32.83
C SER A 230 40.70 3.05 32.31
N GLY A 231 40.99 1.75 32.29
CA GLY A 231 42.26 1.20 31.82
C GLY A 231 43.41 1.33 32.83
N ILE A 232 43.09 1.53 34.11
CA ILE A 232 44.04 1.62 35.22
C ILE A 232 44.21 0.24 35.86
N ASP A 233 45.44 -0.07 36.26
CA ASP A 233 45.74 -1.32 36.94
C ASP A 233 45.00 -1.39 38.29
N ILE A 234 44.36 -2.53 38.56
CA ILE A 234 43.52 -2.78 39.73
C ILE A 234 44.33 -2.56 41.02
N GLY A 235 45.62 -2.91 41.02
CA GLY A 235 46.51 -2.68 42.17
C GLY A 235 46.76 -1.20 42.48
N THR A 236 46.69 -0.32 41.47
CA THR A 236 46.83 1.13 41.65
C THR A 236 45.49 1.76 42.11
N GLY A 237 44.38 1.18 41.66
CA GLY A 237 43.03 1.58 42.07
C GLY A 237 42.69 1.25 43.52
N ASP A 238 43.15 0.10 44.02
CA ASP A 238 42.95 -0.33 45.41
C ASP A 238 43.55 0.66 46.43
N ILE A 239 44.60 1.40 46.06
CA ILE A 239 45.25 2.43 46.89
C ILE A 239 44.29 3.62 47.16
N ILE A 240 43.33 3.88 46.29
CA ILE A 240 42.31 4.92 46.52
C ILE A 240 41.23 4.42 47.48
N PHE A 241 40.80 3.16 47.34
CA PHE A 241 39.55 2.71 47.95
C PHE A 241 39.69 2.00 49.30
N LYS A 242 40.89 1.55 49.69
CA LYS A 242 41.09 0.75 50.91
C LYS A 242 41.38 1.53 52.20
N GLN A 243 40.77 2.71 52.39
CA GLN A 243 40.98 3.64 53.50
C GLN A 243 42.31 4.39 53.38
N SER A 244 42.23 5.68 53.08
CA SER A 244 43.42 6.50 52.86
C SER A 244 44.08 6.86 54.19
N GLU A 245 45.39 6.68 54.32
CA GLU A 245 46.15 7.21 55.46
C GLU A 245 45.91 8.73 55.62
N THR A 246 45.56 9.39 54.51
CA THR A 246 45.08 10.77 54.42
C THR A 246 43.80 11.01 55.23
N GLU A 247 42.75 10.19 55.05
CA GLU A 247 41.51 10.28 55.82
C GLU A 247 41.76 10.10 57.30
N GLU A 248 42.54 9.09 57.69
CA GLU A 248 42.86 8.87 59.11
C GLU A 248 43.59 10.06 59.72
N TYR A 249 44.54 10.65 59.00
CA TYR A 249 45.26 11.86 59.44
C TYR A 249 44.33 13.08 59.57
N LEU A 250 43.43 13.30 58.60
CA LEU A 250 42.47 14.41 58.65
C LEU A 250 41.47 14.23 59.79
N ILE A 251 40.92 13.03 59.95
CA ILE A 251 40.02 12.68 61.06
C ILE A 251 40.71 12.91 62.40
N PHE A 252 41.96 12.48 62.54
CA PHE A 252 42.75 12.71 63.76
C PHE A 252 42.88 14.21 64.06
N ASN A 253 43.16 15.04 63.06
CA ASN A 253 43.25 16.49 63.23
C ASN A 253 41.91 17.13 63.59
N VAL A 254 40.82 16.75 62.94
CA VAL A 254 39.47 17.24 63.30
C VAL A 254 39.13 16.89 64.74
N LEU A 255 39.42 15.66 65.19
CA LEU A 255 39.20 15.24 66.58
C LEU A 255 40.13 15.95 67.58
N ASN A 256 41.23 16.58 67.14
CA ASN A 256 42.07 17.38 68.02
C ASN A 256 41.37 18.66 68.49
N ASP A 257 40.41 19.17 67.72
CA ASP A 257 39.63 20.36 68.06
C ASP A 257 38.52 20.08 69.11
N TYR A 258 38.29 18.80 69.44
CA TYR A 258 37.27 18.36 70.41
C TYR A 258 37.92 17.57 71.56
N PRO A 259 38.58 18.25 72.52
CA PRO A 259 39.27 17.59 73.63
C PRO A 259 38.33 16.72 74.47
N ASP A 260 37.10 17.18 74.71
CA ASP A 260 36.07 16.47 75.50
C ASP A 260 35.77 15.06 74.95
N CYS A 261 35.79 14.90 73.62
CA CYS A 261 35.59 13.58 72.98
C CYS A 261 36.72 12.60 73.30
N LYS A 262 37.96 13.10 73.37
CA LYS A 262 39.11 12.28 73.75
C LYS A 262 39.06 11.93 75.22
N GLU A 263 38.73 12.89 76.08
CA GLU A 263 38.58 12.66 77.52
C GLU A 263 37.52 11.59 77.81
N LEU A 264 36.33 11.73 77.22
CA LEU A 264 35.25 10.73 77.34
C LEU A 264 35.68 9.36 76.80
N TYR A 265 36.38 9.31 75.67
CA TYR A 265 36.90 8.04 75.13
C TYR A 265 37.90 7.37 76.08
N PHE A 266 38.81 8.13 76.67
CA PHE A 266 39.74 7.60 77.67
C PHE A 266 39.03 7.15 78.94
N GLU A 267 37.98 7.87 79.35
CA GLU A 267 37.15 7.47 80.50
C GLU A 267 36.44 6.13 80.23
N LEU A 268 35.81 5.99 79.04
CA LEU A 268 35.22 4.73 78.58
C LEU A 268 36.24 3.60 78.58
N GLN A 269 37.43 3.83 78.00
CA GLN A 269 38.53 2.84 78.01
C GLN A 269 38.95 2.45 79.42
N SER A 270 39.05 3.40 80.35
CA SER A 270 39.47 3.13 81.73
C SER A 270 38.44 2.31 82.50
N ASN A 271 37.15 2.48 82.19
CA ASN A 271 36.03 1.77 82.82
C ASN A 271 35.64 0.47 82.09
N ALA A 272 36.13 0.27 80.87
CA ALA A 272 35.72 -0.84 80.03
C ALA A 272 36.11 -2.20 80.62
N ASN A 273 35.23 -3.17 80.45
CA ASN A 273 35.51 -4.55 80.83
C ASN A 273 36.49 -5.20 79.85
N THR A 274 36.49 -4.77 78.59
CA THR A 274 37.42 -5.23 77.55
C THR A 274 37.97 -4.01 76.81
N PRO A 275 38.90 -3.25 77.43
CA PRO A 275 39.49 -2.08 76.80
C PRO A 275 40.34 -2.48 75.60
N LEU A 276 40.52 -1.54 74.68
CA LEU A 276 41.43 -1.69 73.55
C LEU A 276 42.86 -1.79 74.08
N ARG A 277 43.54 -2.89 73.78
CA ARG A 277 44.99 -2.98 74.07
C ARG A 277 45.71 -2.09 73.06
N VAL A 278 46.37 -1.05 73.57
CA VAL A 278 47.02 0.03 72.80
C VAL A 278 47.86 -0.55 71.66
N LEU A 279 47.58 -0.08 70.44
CA LEU A 279 48.50 -0.19 69.30
C LEU A 279 49.15 1.17 69.08
N GLU A 280 50.40 1.13 68.63
CA GLU A 280 51.24 2.29 68.36
C GLU A 280 50.48 3.30 67.49
N LYS A 281 50.49 4.57 67.89
CA LYS A 281 50.01 5.64 67.01
C LYS A 281 50.97 5.69 65.83
N GLU A 282 50.49 5.35 64.63
CA GLU A 282 51.21 5.66 63.42
C GLU A 282 51.27 7.19 63.30
N ASN A 283 52.41 7.75 63.68
CA ASN A 283 52.62 9.18 63.67
C ASN A 283 53.03 9.57 62.24
N TYR A 284 52.05 9.68 61.35
CA TYR A 284 52.32 10.03 59.97
C TYR A 284 52.88 11.46 59.87
N LYS A 285 53.97 11.62 59.13
CA LYS A 285 54.50 12.95 58.84
C LYS A 285 53.54 13.69 57.90
N PRO A 286 53.22 14.97 58.13
CA PRO A 286 52.34 15.73 57.23
C PRO A 286 52.82 15.75 55.78
N SER A 287 54.14 15.71 55.55
CA SER A 287 54.72 15.62 54.21
C SER A 287 54.37 14.32 53.48
N PHE A 288 54.41 13.19 54.19
CA PHE A 288 54.04 11.89 53.64
C PHE A 288 52.54 11.85 53.29
N ILE A 289 51.69 12.36 54.19
CA ILE A 289 50.25 12.45 53.93
C ILE A 289 49.94 13.35 52.73
N TRP A 290 50.63 14.48 52.59
CA TRP A 290 50.48 15.34 51.42
C TRP A 290 50.86 14.62 50.12
N GLU A 291 51.97 13.87 50.11
CA GLU A 291 52.37 13.07 48.95
C GLU A 291 51.33 12.00 48.61
N THR A 292 50.79 11.30 49.61
CA THR A 292 49.72 10.31 49.42
C THR A 292 48.45 10.93 48.88
N PHE A 293 48.02 12.08 49.42
CA PHE A 293 46.85 12.81 48.92
C PHE A 293 47.02 13.25 47.46
N ILE A 294 48.19 13.76 47.09
CA ILE A 294 48.46 14.16 45.70
C ILE A 294 48.45 12.95 44.76
N LYS A 295 49.01 11.81 45.17
CA LYS A 295 48.95 10.56 44.40
C LYS A 295 47.50 10.10 44.19
N GLN A 296 46.69 10.11 45.24
CA GLN A 296 45.26 9.77 45.15
C GLN A 296 44.54 10.68 44.16
N ARG A 297 44.75 11.99 44.25
CA ARG A 297 44.17 12.96 43.31
C ARG A 297 44.61 12.72 41.86
N GLN A 298 45.87 12.36 41.63
CA GLN A 298 46.37 12.03 40.29
C GLN A 298 45.68 10.79 39.73
N ILE A 299 45.61 9.71 40.50
CA ILE A 299 44.96 8.47 40.07
C ILE A 299 43.46 8.73 39.80
N THR A 300 42.77 9.52 40.63
CA THR A 300 41.37 9.91 40.36
C THR A 300 41.22 10.67 39.05
N LEU A 301 42.14 11.59 38.72
CA LEU A 301 42.12 12.28 37.43
C LEU A 301 42.38 11.32 36.28
N ASP A 302 43.28 10.36 36.44
CA ASP A 302 43.55 9.33 35.45
C ASP A 302 42.30 8.45 35.22
N ILE A 303 41.58 8.08 36.29
CA ILE A 303 40.32 7.32 36.19
C ILE A 303 39.30 8.12 35.38
N VAL A 304 39.08 9.39 35.75
CA VAL A 304 38.11 10.27 35.06
C VAL A 304 38.48 10.43 33.59
N ASN A 305 39.76 10.63 33.28
CA ASN A 305 40.24 10.73 31.91
C ASN A 305 40.04 9.42 31.14
N GLY A 306 40.36 8.27 31.74
CA GLY A 306 40.16 6.95 31.16
C GLY A 306 38.69 6.68 30.83
N LEU A 307 37.80 6.94 31.78
CA LEU A 307 36.35 6.82 31.59
C LEU A 307 35.84 7.77 30.49
N TYR A 308 36.33 9.01 30.46
CA TYR A 308 35.97 9.96 29.42
C TYR A 308 36.38 9.46 28.02
N GLN A 309 37.61 8.97 27.86
CA GLN A 309 38.06 8.42 26.57
C GLN A 309 37.26 7.18 26.16
N SER A 310 36.94 6.30 27.10
CA SER A 310 36.10 5.12 26.87
C SER A 310 34.69 5.51 26.40
N SER A 311 34.05 6.47 27.09
CA SER A 311 32.74 6.98 26.69
C SER A 311 32.75 7.62 25.30
N LYS A 312 33.79 8.39 24.98
CA LYS A 312 33.97 9.02 23.67
C LYS A 312 34.11 7.97 22.56
N LYS A 313 34.84 6.88 22.83
CA LYS A 313 34.98 5.76 21.89
C LYS A 313 33.63 5.07 21.64
N ILE A 314 32.86 4.79 22.70
CA ILE A 314 31.53 4.18 22.59
C ILE A 314 30.59 5.06 21.75
N ILE A 315 30.61 6.37 21.96
CA ILE A 315 29.80 7.32 21.17
C ILE A 315 30.19 7.24 19.69
N LEU A 316 31.50 7.27 19.38
CA LEU A 316 31.99 7.20 18.01
C LEU A 316 31.61 5.87 17.32
N ASP A 317 31.74 4.75 18.04
CA ASP A 317 31.37 3.42 17.52
C ASP A 317 29.86 3.33 17.24
N ASN A 318 29.03 3.93 18.11
CA ASN A 318 27.58 4.02 17.91
C ASN A 318 27.20 4.91 16.73
N GLU A 319 27.86 6.06 16.54
CA GLU A 319 27.66 6.93 15.38
C GLU A 319 28.02 6.20 14.08
N LEU A 320 29.15 5.48 14.07
CA LEU A 320 29.58 4.68 12.92
C LEU A 320 28.58 3.56 12.61
N HIS A 321 28.09 2.85 13.62
CA HIS A 321 27.09 1.80 13.46
C HIS A 321 25.77 2.35 12.90
N THR A 322 25.30 3.47 13.44
CA THR A 322 24.08 4.15 12.98
C THR A 322 24.20 4.62 11.53
N SER A 323 25.35 5.19 11.16
CA SER A 323 25.64 5.61 9.77
C SER A 323 25.62 4.42 8.80
N LYS A 324 26.23 3.28 9.18
CA LYS A 324 26.18 2.05 8.37
C LYS A 324 24.75 1.54 8.17
N GLN A 325 23.93 1.55 9.22
CA GLN A 325 22.52 1.14 9.13
C GLN A 325 21.73 2.08 8.22
N LEU A 326 21.92 3.40 8.35
CA LEU A 326 21.26 4.40 7.50
C LEU A 326 21.58 4.19 6.01
N ASN A 327 22.85 3.95 5.69
CA ASN A 327 23.28 3.66 4.32
C ASN A 327 22.64 2.37 3.78
N ALA A 328 22.53 1.32 4.60
CA ALA A 328 21.83 0.09 4.21
C ALA A 328 20.33 0.33 3.95
N TYR A 329 19.65 1.10 4.82
CA TYR A 329 18.26 1.49 4.59
C TYR A 329 18.08 2.32 3.31
N GLN A 330 19.00 3.25 3.01
CA GLN A 330 18.96 4.03 1.78
C GLN A 330 19.12 3.15 0.53
N ALA A 331 19.99 2.12 0.57
CA ALA A 331 20.13 1.18 -0.53
C ALA A 331 18.83 0.40 -0.78
N ILE A 332 18.20 -0.13 0.27
CA ILE A 332 16.91 -0.84 0.17
C ILE A 332 15.81 0.08 -0.38
N LEU A 333 15.74 1.33 0.09
CA LEU A 333 14.77 2.30 -0.41
C LEU A 333 14.95 2.59 -1.90
N LYS A 334 16.20 2.61 -2.38
CA LYS A 334 16.50 2.77 -3.80
C LYS A 334 16.07 1.56 -4.63
N GLU A 335 16.35 0.35 -4.16
CA GLU A 335 15.89 -0.88 -4.84
C GLU A 335 14.35 -0.95 -4.90
N LEU A 336 13.68 -0.53 -3.84
CA LEU A 336 12.21 -0.42 -3.81
C LEU A 336 11.68 0.66 -4.76
N SER A 337 12.35 1.81 -4.89
CA SER A 337 11.95 2.84 -5.85
C SER A 337 12.11 2.35 -7.29
N ASP A 338 13.23 1.69 -7.60
CA ASP A 338 13.51 1.16 -8.93
C ASP A 338 12.47 0.08 -9.30
N SER A 339 12.18 -0.85 -8.37
CA SER A 339 11.14 -1.88 -8.55
C SER A 339 9.74 -1.28 -8.75
N LYS A 340 9.42 -0.17 -8.05
CA LYS A 340 8.14 0.53 -8.21
C LYS A 340 8.03 1.17 -9.59
N GLU A 341 9.12 1.76 -10.10
CA GLU A 341 9.14 2.31 -11.46
C GLU A 341 8.91 1.23 -12.52
N GLU A 342 9.54 0.05 -12.37
CA GLU A 342 9.29 -1.09 -13.25
C GLU A 342 7.82 -1.53 -13.24
N LEU A 343 7.18 -1.62 -12.07
CA LEU A 343 5.75 -1.96 -11.96
C LEU A 343 4.85 -0.95 -12.67
N ILE A 344 5.18 0.35 -12.61
CA ILE A 344 4.45 1.40 -13.34
C ILE A 344 4.58 1.18 -14.85
N GLN A 345 5.78 0.82 -15.34
CA GLN A 345 5.97 0.51 -16.76
C GLN A 345 5.15 -0.70 -17.20
N TYR A 346 5.12 -1.76 -16.39
CA TYR A 346 4.30 -2.94 -16.67
C TYR A 346 2.80 -2.60 -16.73
N ASP A 347 2.28 -1.76 -15.83
CA ASP A 347 0.88 -1.32 -15.85
C ASP A 347 0.52 -0.55 -17.14
N LEU A 348 1.42 0.33 -17.61
CA LEU A 348 1.24 1.04 -18.88
C LEU A 348 1.19 0.08 -20.08
N ILE A 349 2.08 -0.92 -20.11
CA ILE A 349 2.08 -1.94 -21.16
C ILE A 349 0.78 -2.73 -21.16
N ILE A 350 0.29 -3.14 -19.98
CA ILE A 350 -0.98 -3.85 -19.85
C ILE A 350 -2.13 -3.00 -20.38
N LYS A 351 -2.23 -1.73 -19.96
CA LYS A 351 -3.26 -0.79 -20.46
C LYS A 351 -3.26 -0.65 -21.97
N ASN A 352 -2.09 -0.47 -22.58
CA ASN A 352 -1.97 -0.37 -24.03
C ASN A 352 -2.42 -1.65 -24.74
N LYS A 353 -2.04 -2.82 -24.21
CA LYS A 353 -2.52 -4.10 -24.75
C LYS A 353 -4.03 -4.27 -24.58
N THR A 354 -4.61 -3.83 -23.47
CA THR A 354 -6.07 -3.86 -23.27
C THR A 354 -6.80 -3.00 -24.30
N ILE A 355 -6.29 -1.80 -24.60
CA ILE A 355 -6.84 -0.94 -25.66
C ILE A 355 -6.76 -1.64 -27.02
N GLN A 356 -5.62 -2.24 -27.35
CA GLN A 356 -5.48 -2.99 -28.61
C GLN A 356 -6.45 -4.17 -28.73
N VAL A 357 -6.67 -4.91 -27.64
CA VAL A 357 -7.65 -6.00 -27.61
C VAL A 357 -9.05 -5.47 -27.86
N GLN A 358 -9.44 -4.35 -27.21
CA GLN A 358 -10.75 -3.72 -27.43
C GLN A 358 -10.94 -3.24 -28.87
N GLU A 359 -9.90 -2.66 -29.49
CA GLU A 359 -9.93 -2.25 -30.90
C GLU A 359 -10.14 -3.45 -31.84
N LEU A 360 -9.45 -4.57 -31.57
CA LEU A 360 -9.60 -5.81 -32.33
C LEU A 360 -10.99 -6.43 -32.14
N GLU A 361 -11.53 -6.44 -30.92
CA GLU A 361 -12.89 -6.91 -30.63
C GLU A 361 -13.94 -6.10 -31.43
N CYS A 362 -13.83 -4.76 -31.43
CA CYS A 362 -14.70 -3.90 -32.22
C CYS A 362 -14.54 -4.13 -33.74
N ALA A 363 -13.33 -4.40 -34.22
CA ALA A 363 -13.11 -4.75 -35.62
C ALA A 363 -13.77 -6.09 -35.99
N ILE A 364 -13.66 -7.11 -35.13
CA ILE A 364 -14.30 -8.40 -35.32
C ILE A 364 -15.83 -8.24 -35.39
N GLU A 365 -16.44 -7.52 -34.45
CA GLU A 365 -17.89 -7.25 -34.45
C GLU A 365 -18.34 -6.56 -35.76
N ASN A 366 -17.56 -5.58 -36.23
CA ASN A 366 -17.82 -4.91 -37.50
C ASN A 366 -17.75 -5.88 -38.69
N PHE A 367 -16.72 -6.73 -38.77
CA PHE A 367 -16.60 -7.74 -39.82
C PHE A 367 -17.74 -8.77 -39.77
N GLU A 368 -18.14 -9.23 -38.59
CA GLU A 368 -19.30 -10.12 -38.44
C GLU A 368 -20.58 -9.46 -38.96
N SER A 369 -20.78 -8.17 -38.68
CA SER A 369 -21.93 -7.42 -39.20
C SER A 369 -21.94 -7.32 -40.73
N LEU A 370 -20.76 -7.15 -41.35
CA LEU A 370 -20.60 -7.07 -42.80
C LEU A 370 -20.81 -8.42 -43.46
N LEU A 371 -20.25 -9.48 -42.88
CA LEU A 371 -20.46 -10.86 -43.35
C LEU A 371 -21.95 -11.21 -43.32
N LYS A 372 -22.66 -10.86 -42.24
CA LYS A 372 -24.11 -11.08 -42.14
C LYS A 372 -24.89 -10.31 -43.22
N LYS A 373 -24.47 -9.08 -43.56
CA LYS A 373 -25.09 -8.31 -44.66
C LYS A 373 -24.83 -8.95 -46.03
N GLU A 374 -23.62 -9.42 -46.30
CA GLU A 374 -23.28 -10.10 -47.57
C GLU A 374 -23.99 -11.45 -47.70
N GLN A 375 -24.09 -12.23 -46.61
CA GLN A 375 -24.90 -13.45 -46.56
C GLN A 375 -26.36 -13.17 -46.94
N ASN A 376 -26.99 -12.17 -46.32
CA ASN A 376 -28.36 -11.78 -46.65
C ASN A 376 -28.53 -11.33 -48.11
N LYS A 377 -27.55 -10.62 -48.69
CA LYS A 377 -27.59 -10.22 -50.12
C LYS A 377 -27.49 -11.43 -51.04
N ASN A 378 -26.59 -12.37 -50.74
CA ASN A 378 -26.40 -13.58 -51.52
C ASN A 378 -27.66 -14.47 -51.47
N GLU A 379 -28.28 -14.62 -50.31
CA GLU A 379 -29.57 -15.32 -50.16
C GLU A 379 -30.66 -14.67 -51.01
N LEU A 380 -30.76 -13.33 -51.01
CA LEU A 380 -31.72 -12.61 -51.85
C LEU A 380 -31.44 -12.78 -53.35
N GLN A 381 -30.17 -12.77 -53.76
CA GLN A 381 -29.79 -13.03 -55.15
C GLN A 381 -30.09 -14.46 -55.58
N GLN A 382 -29.83 -15.45 -54.73
CA GLN A 382 -30.18 -16.85 -54.99
C GLN A 382 -31.69 -17.00 -55.20
N GLN A 383 -32.51 -16.45 -54.30
CA GLN A 383 -33.97 -16.45 -54.47
C GLN A 383 -34.42 -15.78 -55.77
N ARG A 384 -33.73 -14.71 -56.21
CA ARG A 384 -34.04 -14.03 -57.47
C ARG A 384 -33.65 -14.88 -58.68
N LEU A 385 -32.52 -15.55 -58.64
CA LEU A 385 -32.06 -16.46 -59.70
C LEU A 385 -33.00 -17.66 -59.83
N GLU A 386 -33.47 -18.23 -58.72
CA GLU A 386 -34.46 -19.31 -58.71
C GLU A 386 -35.79 -18.87 -59.34
N LYS A 387 -36.24 -17.64 -59.06
CA LYS A 387 -37.43 -17.07 -59.72
C LYS A 387 -37.22 -16.92 -61.23
N LEU A 388 -36.08 -16.35 -61.64
CA LEU A 388 -35.75 -16.18 -63.06
C LEU A 388 -35.58 -17.53 -63.79
N SER A 389 -35.03 -18.56 -63.14
CA SER A 389 -34.93 -19.88 -63.74
C SER A 389 -36.32 -20.50 -63.93
N CYS A 390 -37.21 -20.34 -62.96
CA CYS A 390 -38.60 -20.78 -63.07
C CYS A 390 -39.34 -20.04 -64.21
N GLU A 391 -39.17 -18.72 -64.31
CA GLU A 391 -39.72 -17.93 -65.42
C GLU A 391 -39.15 -18.37 -66.78
N LYS A 392 -37.84 -18.64 -66.86
CA LYS A 392 -37.19 -19.14 -68.07
C LYS A 392 -37.74 -20.50 -68.49
N GLU A 393 -37.90 -21.44 -67.56
CA GLU A 393 -38.49 -22.75 -67.84
C GLU A 393 -39.93 -22.64 -68.34
N LEU A 394 -40.73 -21.76 -67.73
CA LEU A 394 -42.09 -21.48 -68.18
C LEU A 394 -42.11 -20.93 -69.62
N LEU A 395 -41.24 -19.96 -69.93
CA LEU A 395 -41.13 -19.38 -71.27
C LEU A 395 -40.65 -20.41 -72.31
N LEU A 396 -39.72 -21.29 -71.93
CA LEU A 396 -39.24 -22.36 -72.81
C LEU A 396 -40.39 -23.32 -73.18
N ASN A 397 -41.22 -23.68 -72.19
CA ASN A 397 -42.41 -24.50 -72.41
C ASN A 397 -43.43 -23.80 -73.32
N GLN A 398 -43.64 -22.48 -73.14
CA GLN A 398 -44.49 -21.70 -74.03
C GLN A 398 -43.96 -21.64 -75.46
N LEU A 399 -42.65 -21.45 -75.64
CA LEU A 399 -41.99 -21.46 -76.95
C LEU A 399 -42.18 -22.80 -77.65
N HIS A 400 -42.01 -23.92 -76.93
CA HIS A 400 -42.21 -25.26 -77.47
C HIS A 400 -43.64 -25.46 -78.00
N LEU A 401 -44.65 -24.98 -77.24
CA LEU A 401 -46.05 -25.03 -77.67
C LEU A 401 -46.29 -24.21 -78.95
N VAL A 402 -45.64 -23.04 -79.08
CA VAL A 402 -45.73 -22.19 -80.27
C VAL A 402 -45.05 -22.85 -81.47
N GLN A 403 -43.86 -23.44 -81.30
CA GLN A 403 -43.18 -24.21 -82.36
C GLN A 403 -44.06 -25.33 -82.87
N GLN A 404 -44.66 -26.12 -81.97
CA GLN A 404 -45.56 -27.22 -82.34
C GLN A 404 -46.76 -26.73 -83.18
N LYS A 405 -47.35 -25.57 -82.83
CA LYS A 405 -48.43 -24.96 -83.61
C LYS A 405 -47.97 -24.46 -84.98
N LEU A 406 -46.76 -23.89 -85.08
CA LEU A 406 -46.21 -23.42 -86.36
C LEU A 406 -45.92 -24.57 -87.31
N GLU A 407 -45.38 -25.68 -86.82
CA GLU A 407 -45.18 -26.89 -87.63
C GLU A 407 -46.51 -27.41 -88.19
N GLN A 408 -47.57 -27.38 -87.39
CA GLN A 408 -48.92 -27.72 -87.83
C GLN A 408 -49.40 -26.79 -88.97
N TYR A 409 -49.23 -25.47 -88.83
CA TYR A 409 -49.57 -24.50 -89.90
C TYR A 409 -48.75 -24.70 -91.19
N PHE A 410 -47.46 -25.03 -91.09
CA PHE A 410 -46.62 -25.26 -92.26
C PHE A 410 -47.09 -26.47 -93.09
N ILE A 411 -47.43 -27.57 -92.42
CA ILE A 411 -47.99 -28.77 -93.06
C ILE A 411 -49.31 -28.43 -93.76
N ASP A 412 -50.15 -27.62 -93.12
CA ASP A 412 -51.41 -27.18 -93.71
C ASP A 412 -51.21 -26.32 -94.96
N ASN A 413 -50.22 -25.41 -94.98
CA ASN A 413 -49.91 -24.57 -96.14
C ASN A 413 -49.35 -25.38 -97.33
N GLN A 414 -48.50 -26.38 -97.11
CA GLN A 414 -48.03 -27.26 -98.20
C GLN A 414 -49.17 -28.02 -98.89
N ARG A 415 -50.27 -28.32 -98.19
CA ARG A 415 -51.45 -28.98 -98.78
C ARG A 415 -52.23 -28.04 -99.72
N LEU A 416 -52.10 -26.73 -99.56
CA LEU A 416 -52.83 -25.72 -100.35
C LEU A 416 -52.14 -25.37 -101.68
N GLU A 417 -50.81 -25.51 -101.81
CA GLU A 417 -50.05 -25.11 -103.01
C GLU A 417 -50.20 -26.03 -104.25
N LYS A 418 -50.93 -27.16 -104.18
CA LYS A 418 -51.12 -28.08 -105.33
C LYS A 418 -52.24 -27.70 -106.32
N LYS A 419 -52.82 -26.48 -106.33
CA LYS A 419 -53.92 -26.07 -107.24
C LYS A 419 -53.83 -24.61 -107.82
N GLN A 420 -53.68 -24.49 -109.17
CA GLN A 420 -54.03 -23.38 -110.15
C GLN A 420 -53.07 -22.15 -110.37
N LEU A 421 -52.93 -21.39 -111.51
CA LEU A 421 -53.14 -21.35 -113.02
C LEU A 421 -52.36 -20.08 -113.61
N PRO A 422 -52.06 -19.89 -114.95
CA PRO A 422 -51.04 -18.94 -115.52
C PRO A 422 -51.47 -17.53 -116.11
N GLU A 423 -50.50 -16.61 -116.39
CA GLU A 423 -50.60 -15.14 -116.74
C GLU A 423 -50.92 -14.73 -118.24
N LEU A 424 -51.48 -13.52 -118.51
CA LEU A 424 -52.01 -13.00 -119.81
C LEU A 424 -51.33 -11.68 -120.34
N TYR A 425 -51.18 -11.48 -121.68
CA TYR A 425 -50.58 -10.30 -122.39
C TYR A 425 -51.45 -9.75 -123.57
N GLY A 426 -51.27 -8.49 -124.01
CA GLY A 426 -51.88 -7.91 -125.25
C GLY A 426 -52.64 -6.57 -125.10
N ALA A 427 -52.40 -5.78 -124.06
CA ALA A 427 -53.24 -4.63 -123.67
C ALA A 427 -53.21 -3.42 -124.65
N ALA A 428 -52.08 -3.16 -125.32
CA ALA A 428 -51.91 -1.96 -126.18
C ALA A 428 -52.69 -2.03 -127.50
N GLU A 429 -52.73 -3.20 -128.13
CA GLU A 429 -53.39 -3.44 -129.41
C GLU A 429 -54.90 -3.22 -129.33
N ARG A 430 -55.48 -3.48 -128.15
CA ARG A 430 -56.91 -3.27 -127.89
C ARG A 430 -57.33 -1.80 -128.01
N ILE A 431 -56.47 -0.85 -127.66
CA ILE A 431 -56.79 0.60 -127.68
C ILE A 431 -56.61 1.20 -129.08
N THR A 432 -55.64 0.73 -129.86
CA THR A 432 -55.40 1.25 -131.22
C THR A 432 -56.49 0.80 -132.19
N GLN A 433 -57.13 -0.35 -131.94
CA GLN A 433 -58.23 -0.85 -132.75
C GLN A 433 -59.60 -0.24 -132.39
N ASP A 434 -59.70 0.46 -131.26
CA ASP A 434 -60.94 1.11 -130.83
C ASP A 434 -61.37 2.22 -131.82
N ILE A 435 -62.69 2.34 -132.00
CA ILE A 435 -63.29 3.24 -133.00
C ILE A 435 -62.87 4.69 -132.78
N GLY A 436 -62.72 5.12 -131.52
CA GLY A 436 -62.25 6.47 -131.20
C GLY A 436 -60.89 6.75 -131.83
N TYR A 437 -59.91 5.88 -131.58
CA TYR A 437 -58.56 6.05 -132.14
C TYR A 437 -58.58 6.09 -133.67
N ARG A 438 -59.33 5.19 -134.30
CA ARG A 438 -59.47 5.13 -135.76
C ARG A 438 -60.09 6.40 -136.35
N LEU A 439 -61.17 6.90 -135.76
CA LEU A 439 -61.82 8.15 -136.22
C LEU A 439 -60.89 9.35 -136.09
N GLY A 440 -60.16 9.48 -134.98
CA GLY A 440 -59.18 10.54 -134.83
C GLY A 440 -57.99 10.41 -135.79
N ALA A 441 -57.57 9.19 -136.12
CA ALA A 441 -56.54 8.96 -137.14
C ALA A 441 -57.01 9.39 -138.55
N VAL A 442 -58.29 9.15 -138.89
CA VAL A 442 -58.89 9.66 -140.13
C VAL A 442 -58.91 11.21 -140.15
N MET A 443 -59.22 11.85 -139.02
CA MET A 443 -59.16 13.32 -138.93
C MET A 443 -57.74 13.85 -139.20
N VAL A 444 -56.74 13.30 -138.51
CA VAL A 444 -55.34 13.77 -138.65
C VAL A 444 -54.80 13.54 -140.06
N SER A 445 -55.19 12.45 -140.71
CA SER A 445 -54.73 12.16 -142.07
C SER A 445 -55.37 13.07 -143.12
N ARG A 446 -56.69 13.33 -143.05
CA ARG A 446 -57.40 14.18 -144.02
C ARG A 446 -57.29 15.68 -143.76
N SER A 447 -56.86 16.11 -142.57
CA SER A 447 -56.70 17.53 -142.23
C SER A 447 -55.54 18.24 -142.94
N LYS A 448 -54.76 17.53 -143.76
CA LYS A 448 -53.55 18.09 -144.41
C LYS A 448 -53.82 18.75 -145.76
N THR A 449 -55.03 18.66 -146.32
CA THR A 449 -55.35 19.19 -147.66
C THR A 449 -56.70 19.90 -147.64
N PHE A 450 -56.82 21.03 -148.37
CA PHE A 450 -58.01 21.89 -148.30
C PHE A 450 -59.30 21.18 -148.76
N LEU A 451 -59.26 20.47 -149.90
CA LEU A 451 -60.35 19.58 -150.33
C LEU A 451 -60.58 18.40 -149.36
N GLY A 452 -59.53 17.95 -148.69
CA GLY A 452 -59.60 16.90 -147.66
C GLY A 452 -60.46 17.29 -146.46
N LEU A 453 -60.39 18.56 -146.03
CA LEU A 453 -61.11 19.09 -144.88
C LEU A 453 -62.63 19.04 -145.07
N ILE A 454 -63.13 19.38 -146.26
CA ILE A 454 -64.56 19.36 -146.59
C ILE A 454 -65.08 17.90 -146.64
N SER A 455 -64.20 16.93 -146.97
CA SER A 455 -64.56 15.51 -146.98
C SER A 455 -64.59 14.84 -145.59
N ILE A 456 -64.06 15.48 -144.53
CA ILE A 456 -63.94 14.88 -143.19
C ILE A 456 -65.28 14.36 -142.66
N PRO A 457 -66.42 15.08 -142.75
CA PRO A 457 -67.70 14.58 -142.25
C PRO A 457 -68.11 13.25 -142.92
N PHE A 458 -67.97 13.15 -144.24
CA PHE A 458 -68.28 11.92 -144.98
C PHE A 458 -67.28 10.80 -144.73
N ALA A 459 -65.98 11.11 -144.62
CA ALA A 459 -64.92 10.13 -144.35
C ALA A 459 -65.05 9.49 -142.96
N LEU A 460 -65.43 10.27 -141.95
CA LEU A 460 -65.71 9.77 -140.60
C LEU A 460 -66.94 8.85 -140.60
N ILE A 461 -67.99 9.23 -141.32
CA ILE A 461 -69.20 8.39 -141.45
C ILE A 461 -68.87 7.08 -142.19
N SER A 462 -68.03 7.11 -143.23
CA SER A 462 -67.62 5.89 -143.92
C SER A 462 -66.79 4.96 -143.05
N GLU A 463 -65.82 5.48 -142.27
CA GLU A 463 -65.00 4.67 -141.37
C GLU A 463 -65.83 4.13 -140.19
N TRP A 464 -66.79 4.90 -139.69
CA TRP A 464 -67.71 4.43 -138.66
C TRP A 464 -68.62 3.30 -139.18
N ARG A 465 -69.11 3.39 -140.42
CA ARG A 465 -69.90 2.31 -141.02
C ARG A 465 -69.06 1.06 -141.29
N THR A 466 -67.82 1.19 -141.76
CA THR A 466 -66.94 0.02 -141.97
C THR A 466 -66.57 -0.64 -140.65
N TRP A 467 -66.31 0.13 -139.60
CA TRP A 467 -66.10 -0.41 -138.26
C TRP A 467 -67.37 -1.07 -137.71
N LYS A 468 -68.53 -0.42 -137.80
CA LYS A 468 -69.79 -1.01 -137.29
C LYS A 468 -70.15 -2.31 -138.01
N LYS A 469 -69.94 -2.38 -139.33
CA LYS A 469 -70.14 -3.60 -140.12
C LYS A 469 -69.17 -4.73 -139.74
N LYS A 470 -67.94 -4.42 -139.31
CA LYS A 470 -66.96 -5.40 -138.79
C LYS A 470 -67.19 -5.77 -137.32
N TYR A 471 -67.69 -4.85 -136.50
CA TYR A 471 -67.96 -5.08 -135.09
C TYR A 471 -69.21 -5.97 -134.91
N ASP A 472 -70.26 -5.74 -135.70
CA ASP A 472 -71.50 -6.53 -135.65
C ASP A 472 -71.34 -7.96 -136.24
N SER A 473 -70.23 -8.30 -136.93
CA SER A 473 -70.04 -9.59 -137.60
C SER A 473 -68.99 -10.53 -137.00
N GLU A 474 -68.16 -10.13 -136.01
CA GLU A 474 -67.01 -10.98 -135.63
C GLU A 474 -66.50 -10.95 -134.17
N TYR A 475 -67.03 -10.15 -133.23
CA TYR A 475 -66.54 -10.20 -131.83
C TYR A 475 -67.62 -9.91 -130.78
N GLN A 476 -68.16 -10.97 -130.17
CA GLN A 476 -69.01 -10.91 -128.97
C GLN A 476 -68.42 -11.81 -127.87
N VAL A 477 -67.28 -11.40 -127.31
CA VAL A 477 -66.69 -12.01 -126.10
C VAL A 477 -66.20 -10.91 -125.18
N SER A 478 -66.72 -10.90 -123.94
CA SER A 478 -66.34 -9.95 -122.90
C SER A 478 -64.90 -10.22 -122.43
N LEU A 479 -63.91 -9.59 -123.05
CA LEU A 479 -62.53 -9.78 -122.59
C LEU A 479 -62.32 -9.16 -121.19
N PRO A 480 -61.42 -9.73 -120.37
CA PRO A 480 -61.14 -9.28 -119.01
C PRO A 480 -60.77 -7.79 -118.94
N SER A 481 -60.94 -7.23 -117.74
CA SER A 481 -60.50 -5.86 -117.46
C SER A 481 -59.01 -5.69 -117.79
N ILE A 482 -58.64 -4.59 -118.43
CA ILE A 482 -57.26 -4.25 -118.83
C ILE A 482 -56.28 -4.37 -117.65
N PHE A 483 -56.76 -4.25 -116.40
CA PHE A 483 -55.92 -4.39 -115.20
C PHE A 483 -55.37 -5.81 -114.96
N LEU A 484 -56.00 -6.84 -115.52
CA LEU A 484 -55.60 -8.25 -115.35
C LEU A 484 -54.54 -8.70 -116.36
N TYR A 485 -54.09 -7.80 -117.23
CA TYR A 485 -53.05 -8.06 -118.23
C TYR A 485 -51.69 -7.62 -117.66
N ALA A 486 -50.66 -8.45 -117.86
CA ALA A 486 -49.31 -8.17 -117.40
C ALA A 486 -48.73 -6.88 -118.02
N ASP A 487 -49.13 -6.55 -119.26
CA ASP A 487 -48.63 -5.41 -120.06
C ASP A 487 -49.51 -4.14 -120.00
N LYS A 488 -50.32 -3.98 -118.94
CA LYS A 488 -51.26 -2.84 -118.77
C LYS A 488 -50.66 -1.45 -118.99
N HIS A 489 -49.38 -1.26 -118.75
CA HIS A 489 -48.71 0.04 -118.88
C HIS A 489 -48.58 0.49 -120.35
N GLU A 490 -48.53 -0.44 -121.31
CA GLU A 490 -48.45 -0.09 -122.73
C GLU A 490 -49.74 0.53 -123.25
N ALA A 491 -50.89 0.07 -122.75
CA ALA A 491 -52.20 0.63 -123.02
C ALA A 491 -52.31 2.14 -122.63
N GLU A 492 -51.69 2.55 -121.53
CA GLU A 492 -51.71 3.96 -121.09
C GLU A 492 -50.89 4.87 -122.02
N ARG A 493 -49.83 4.37 -122.65
CA ARG A 493 -49.02 5.15 -123.61
C ARG A 493 -49.83 5.53 -124.84
N VAL A 494 -50.60 4.60 -125.41
CA VAL A 494 -51.41 4.82 -126.63
C VAL A 494 -52.47 5.92 -126.42
N LYS A 495 -53.07 5.99 -125.22
CA LYS A 495 -54.07 7.03 -124.89
C LYS A 495 -53.53 8.47 -124.97
N LYS A 496 -52.21 8.65 -124.95
CA LYS A 496 -51.58 9.98 -125.07
C LYS A 496 -51.47 10.47 -126.53
N HIS A 497 -51.76 9.64 -127.53
CA HIS A 497 -51.66 10.05 -128.94
C HIS A 497 -52.73 11.06 -129.35
N LEU A 498 -52.38 11.97 -130.27
CA LEU A 498 -53.32 12.96 -130.81
C LEU A 498 -54.57 12.29 -131.43
N SER A 499 -54.38 11.18 -132.15
CA SER A 499 -55.48 10.41 -132.74
C SER A 499 -56.46 9.91 -131.68
N TYR A 500 -55.98 9.40 -130.54
CA TYR A 500 -56.85 8.99 -129.43
C TYR A 500 -57.60 10.19 -128.84
N GLN A 501 -56.92 11.31 -128.62
CA GLN A 501 -57.51 12.51 -128.02
C GLN A 501 -58.58 13.16 -128.92
N LEU A 502 -58.32 13.27 -130.22
CA LEU A 502 -59.30 13.76 -131.20
C LEU A 502 -60.47 12.79 -131.35
N GLY A 503 -60.17 11.50 -131.41
CA GLY A 503 -61.17 10.43 -131.43
C GLY A 503 -62.14 10.46 -130.26
N LYS A 504 -61.59 10.59 -129.04
CA LYS A 504 -62.37 10.71 -127.81
C LYS A 504 -63.23 11.98 -127.80
N LEU A 505 -62.73 13.08 -128.35
CA LEU A 505 -63.53 14.31 -128.49
C LEU A 505 -64.75 14.11 -129.39
N ILE A 506 -64.59 13.42 -130.52
CA ILE A 506 -65.72 13.12 -131.41
C ILE A 506 -66.75 12.25 -130.70
N ILE A 507 -66.31 11.16 -130.07
CA ILE A 507 -67.23 10.23 -129.39
C ILE A 507 -67.97 10.92 -128.24
N ASN A 508 -67.29 11.77 -127.46
CA ASN A 508 -67.89 12.42 -126.31
C ASN A 508 -68.79 13.62 -126.65
N GLN A 509 -68.60 14.30 -127.79
CA GLN A 509 -69.41 15.48 -128.17
C GLN A 509 -70.66 15.13 -129.01
N ASN A 510 -70.92 13.84 -129.29
CA ASN A 510 -71.95 13.41 -130.24
C ASN A 510 -73.36 13.20 -129.65
N HIS A 511 -73.72 13.99 -128.63
CA HIS A 511 -75.08 14.02 -128.08
C HIS A 511 -75.56 15.47 -127.91
N PHE A 512 -76.66 15.82 -128.60
CA PHE A 512 -77.45 17.06 -128.50
C PHE A 512 -76.93 18.34 -129.22
N PRO A 513 -77.85 19.19 -129.75
CA PRO A 513 -77.66 19.90 -131.02
C PRO A 513 -76.71 21.13 -131.01
N LEU A 514 -76.28 21.62 -129.85
CA LEU A 514 -75.34 22.76 -129.77
C LEU A 514 -73.87 22.37 -130.00
N GLY A 515 -73.53 21.07 -129.91
CA GLY A 515 -72.15 20.59 -129.97
C GLY A 515 -71.45 20.75 -131.33
N LEU A 516 -72.17 20.58 -132.45
CA LEU A 516 -71.61 20.60 -133.81
C LEU A 516 -71.06 21.96 -134.22
N ILE A 517 -71.66 23.05 -133.75
CA ILE A 517 -71.22 24.42 -134.07
C ILE A 517 -69.87 24.70 -133.39
N SER A 518 -69.64 24.13 -132.20
CA SER A 518 -68.37 24.28 -131.45
C SER A 518 -67.29 23.27 -131.85
N LEU A 519 -67.63 22.27 -132.67
CA LEU A 519 -66.77 21.12 -132.97
C LEU A 519 -65.50 21.52 -133.78
N PRO A 520 -65.56 22.39 -134.80
CA PRO A 520 -64.35 22.89 -135.47
C PRO A 520 -63.42 23.64 -134.51
N PHE A 521 -64.00 24.44 -133.61
CA PHE A 521 -63.26 25.21 -132.61
C PHE A 521 -62.62 24.30 -131.55
N SER A 522 -63.34 23.26 -131.10
CA SER A 522 -62.86 22.26 -130.15
C SER A 522 -61.69 21.44 -130.73
N ILE A 523 -61.80 21.00 -131.98
CA ILE A 523 -60.72 20.31 -132.70
C ILE A 523 -59.49 21.21 -132.81
N TYR A 524 -59.67 22.46 -133.25
CA TYR A 524 -58.57 23.42 -133.36
C TYR A 524 -57.90 23.65 -132.00
N ARG A 525 -58.68 23.82 -130.93
CA ARG A 525 -58.17 23.99 -129.56
C ARG A 525 -57.36 22.78 -129.11
N THR A 526 -57.83 21.56 -129.34
CA THR A 526 -57.13 20.34 -128.93
C THR A 526 -55.84 20.13 -129.73
N ILE A 527 -55.85 20.40 -131.04
CA ILE A 527 -54.61 20.36 -131.85
C ILE A 527 -53.61 21.42 -131.34
N ARG A 528 -54.08 22.63 -131.02
CA ARG A 528 -53.22 23.70 -130.49
C ARG A 528 -52.66 23.36 -129.11
N GLN A 529 -53.47 22.75 -128.22
CA GLN A 529 -53.01 22.28 -126.92
C GLN A 529 -51.99 21.15 -127.06
N PHE A 530 -52.25 20.15 -127.91
CA PHE A 530 -51.32 19.05 -128.17
C PHE A 530 -49.97 19.53 -128.72
N LYS A 531 -49.97 20.53 -129.63
CA LYS A 531 -48.72 21.15 -130.10
C LYS A 531 -47.99 21.90 -128.97
N ARG A 532 -48.70 22.55 -128.05
CA ARG A 532 -48.11 23.21 -126.87
C ARG A 532 -47.50 22.21 -125.88
N THR A 533 -48.18 21.10 -125.57
CA THR A 533 -47.62 20.06 -124.69
C THR A 533 -46.44 19.34 -125.34
N LYS A 534 -46.44 19.13 -126.67
CA LYS A 534 -45.29 18.52 -127.37
C LYS A 534 -44.04 19.42 -127.41
N ASN A 535 -44.21 20.75 -127.48
CA ASN A 535 -43.07 21.70 -127.44
C ASN A 535 -42.52 21.94 -126.01
N ASN A 536 -43.35 21.81 -124.96
CA ASN A 536 -42.88 21.92 -123.57
C ASN A 536 -42.24 20.63 -123.01
N SER A 537 -42.36 19.49 -123.71
CA SER A 537 -41.70 18.23 -123.33
C SER A 537 -40.30 18.03 -123.96
N GLN A 538 -39.75 19.05 -124.64
CA GLN A 538 -38.38 19.04 -125.18
C GLN A 538 -37.43 20.05 -124.50
N VAL A 539 -37.86 20.76 -123.45
CA VAL A 539 -37.01 21.67 -122.66
C VAL A 539 -37.17 21.32 -121.19
N GLY A 540 -36.27 20.47 -120.66
CA GLY A 540 -36.35 20.02 -119.27
C GLY A 540 -35.50 18.80 -118.94
N VAL A 541 -34.23 18.79 -119.37
CA VAL A 541 -33.18 18.00 -118.74
C VAL A 541 -32.23 19.00 -118.09
N LYS A 542 -32.11 18.99 -116.76
CA LYS A 542 -30.83 18.89 -116.03
C LYS A 542 -30.93 19.20 -114.52
N TYR A 543 -30.47 18.20 -113.72
CA TYR A 543 -29.87 18.23 -112.37
C TYR A 543 -30.76 18.63 -111.17
N CYS A 544 -30.60 18.12 -109.94
CA CYS A 544 -29.56 17.35 -109.23
C CYS A 544 -30.22 16.60 -108.03
N GLY A 545 -29.71 15.48 -107.53
CA GLY A 545 -28.85 15.42 -106.31
C GLY A 545 -29.68 15.34 -105.01
N LYS A 546 -29.44 14.42 -104.06
CA LYS A 546 -28.19 13.75 -103.66
C LYS A 546 -28.23 12.23 -103.78
#